data_AF-A0A0L7L091-F1
#
_entry.id   AF-A0A0L7L091-F1
#
_cell.length_a   1.000
_cell.length_b   1.000
_cell.length_c   1.000
_cell.angle_alpha   90.00
_cell.angle_beta   90.00
_cell.angle_gamma   90.00
#
_symmetry.space_group_name_H-M   'P 1'
#
loop_
_entity.id
_entity.type
_entity.pdbx_description
1 polymer ?
#
loop_
_entity_poly.entity_id
_entity_poly.type
_entity_poly.pdbx_seq_one_letter_code
_entity_poly.pdbx_strand_id
1 'polypeptide(L)'
;MDGEPIELACVIAGQPWPRVDWYQGDRLIQKARDVAMARQQSGLCEICIREAFPEMSGTYKCVATNEFGSCTTESIVDVEAYEYVPSASEEDILSDEKTSDIEEFSPRIVKALPTVISATEGEFT
;
A
#
# COMPACT_ATOMS: atom_id res chain seq x y z
N MET A 1 -4.61 7.35 0.14
CA MET A 1 -5.92 7.91 -0.26
C MET A 1 -5.74 9.38 -0.62
N ASP A 2 -6.74 10.04 -1.20
CA ASP A 2 -6.69 11.48 -1.40
C ASP A 2 -6.48 12.22 -0.06
N GLY A 3 -5.69 13.28 -0.10
CA GLY A 3 -5.32 14.05 1.09
C GLY A 3 -4.27 13.40 2.01
N GLU A 4 -3.94 12.11 1.83
CA GLU A 4 -2.84 11.49 2.56
C GLU A 4 -1.48 11.84 1.97
N PRO A 5 -0.38 11.82 2.76
CA PRO A 5 0.94 12.09 2.22
C PRO A 5 1.48 10.92 1.39
N ILE A 6 2.17 11.21 0.29
CA ILE A 6 2.94 10.22 -0.47
C ILE A 6 4.37 10.23 0.05
N GLU A 7 4.81 9.11 0.60
CA GLU A 7 6.17 8.91 1.09
C GLU A 7 6.89 7.87 0.26
N LEU A 8 7.96 8.28 -0.42
CA LEU A 8 8.82 7.37 -1.20
C LEU A 8 10.25 7.45 -0.66
N ALA A 9 10.86 6.29 -0.47
CA ALA A 9 12.22 6.16 0.02
C ALA A 9 13.03 5.24 -0.91
N CYS A 10 14.28 5.60 -1.15
CA CYS A 10 15.22 4.76 -1.88
C CYS A 10 16.62 4.89 -1.28
N VAL A 11 17.38 3.78 -1.27
CA VAL A 11 18.78 3.78 -0.81
C VAL A 11 19.67 3.87 -2.04
N ILE A 12 20.50 4.92 -2.08
CA ILE A 12 21.40 5.19 -3.19
C ILE A 12 22.83 5.14 -2.67
N ALA A 13 23.59 4.18 -3.18
CA ALA A 13 25.02 4.06 -2.94
C ALA A 13 25.81 4.55 -4.17
N GLY A 14 26.86 5.34 -3.94
CA GLY A 14 27.74 5.80 -5.00
C GLY A 14 28.85 6.69 -4.47
N GLN A 15 30.06 6.54 -5.03
CA GLN A 15 31.18 7.44 -4.81
C GLN A 15 31.69 7.95 -6.17
N PRO A 16 31.73 9.26 -6.43
CA PRO A 16 31.20 10.37 -5.63
C PRO A 16 29.70 10.27 -5.31
N TRP A 17 29.26 11.10 -4.37
CA TRP A 17 27.85 11.15 -3.98
C TRP A 17 26.98 11.53 -5.20
N PRO A 18 26.07 10.66 -5.66
CA PRO A 18 25.25 10.94 -6.84
C PRO A 18 24.29 12.10 -6.57
N ARG A 19 23.95 12.84 -7.62
CA ARG A 19 22.81 13.74 -7.64
C ARG A 19 21.53 12.92 -7.81
N VAL A 20 20.50 13.24 -7.03
CA VAL A 20 19.22 12.52 -7.03
C VAL A 20 18.13 13.46 -7.52
N ASP A 21 17.48 13.07 -8.61
CA ASP A 21 16.37 13.79 -9.21
C ASP A 21 15.14 12.86 -9.25
N TRP A 22 14.01 13.35 -8.75
CA TRP A 22 12.75 12.60 -8.71
C TRP A 22 11.82 13.09 -9.81
N TYR A 23 11.11 12.17 -10.43
CA TYR A 23 10.19 12.40 -11.54
C TYR A 23 8.85 11.73 -11.25
N GLN A 24 7.78 12.33 -11.74
CA GLN A 24 6.43 11.76 -11.79
C GLN A 24 6.06 11.62 -13.27
N GLY A 25 6.03 10.38 -13.77
CA GLY A 25 6.02 10.08 -15.19
C GLY A 25 7.24 10.69 -15.87
N ASP A 26 6.99 11.69 -16.71
CA ASP A 26 8.03 12.45 -17.43
C ASP A 26 8.31 13.84 -16.82
N ARG A 27 7.66 14.19 -15.70
CA ARG A 27 7.78 15.52 -15.08
C ARG A 27 8.75 15.49 -13.90
N LEU A 28 9.76 16.37 -13.91
CA LEU A 28 10.67 16.55 -12.79
C LEU A 28 9.93 17.13 -11.57
N ILE A 29 10.02 16.46 -10.44
CA ILE A 29 9.50 16.93 -9.17
C ILE A 29 10.50 17.93 -8.58
N GLN A 30 10.06 19.17 -8.45
CA GLN A 30 10.86 20.24 -7.86
C GLN A 30 10.54 20.41 -6.39
N LYS A 31 11.50 20.99 -5.64
CA LYS A 31 11.24 21.41 -4.26
C LYS A 31 10.16 22.48 -4.26
N ALA A 32 9.04 22.17 -3.63
CA ALA A 32 7.89 23.06 -3.46
C ALA A 32 7.54 23.16 -1.98
N ARG A 33 6.57 24.01 -1.63
CA ARG A 33 6.09 24.15 -0.25
C ARG A 33 5.56 22.82 0.29
N ASP A 34 4.91 22.04 -0.57
CA ASP A 34 4.20 20.81 -0.22
C ASP A 34 5.02 19.55 -0.50
N VAL A 35 6.25 19.72 -1.00
CA VAL A 35 7.19 18.62 -1.31
C VAL A 35 8.43 18.75 -0.43
N ALA A 36 8.57 17.85 0.52
CA ALA A 36 9.76 17.71 1.34
C ALA A 36 10.68 16.64 0.75
N MET A 37 11.98 16.94 0.65
CA MET A 37 13.00 16.00 0.19
C MET A 37 14.10 15.92 1.23
N ALA A 38 14.36 14.73 1.74
CA ALA A 38 15.41 14.46 2.71
C ALA A 38 16.46 13.52 2.11
N ARG A 39 17.72 13.72 2.51
CA ARG A 39 18.82 12.85 2.14
C ARG A 39 19.69 12.62 3.36
N GLN A 40 19.92 11.36 3.69
CA GLN A 40 20.77 10.94 4.78
C GLN A 40 22.19 10.64 4.31
N GLN A 41 23.14 10.68 5.25
CA GLN A 41 24.54 10.29 4.99
C GLN A 41 24.70 8.79 4.71
N SER A 42 23.72 7.97 5.08
CA SER A 42 23.68 6.54 4.75
C SER A 42 23.40 6.27 3.26
N GLY A 43 23.01 7.29 2.50
CA GLY A 43 22.54 7.15 1.11
C GLY A 43 21.02 7.01 0.99
N LEU A 44 20.29 6.96 2.11
CA LEU A 44 18.82 6.98 2.10
C LEU A 44 18.31 8.34 1.60
N CYS A 45 17.50 8.32 0.54
CA CYS A 45 16.88 9.49 -0.07
C CYS A 45 15.36 9.33 -0.02
N GLU A 46 14.69 10.32 0.55
CA GLU A 46 13.27 10.27 0.89
C GLU A 46 12.58 11.50 0.29
N ILE A 47 11.39 11.30 -0.27
CA ILE A 47 10.50 12.37 -0.73
C ILE A 47 9.13 12.18 -0.09
N CYS A 48 8.60 13.27 0.45
CA CYS A 48 7.30 13.33 1.09
C CYS A 48 6.48 14.45 0.42
N ILE A 49 5.37 14.10 -0.21
CA ILE A 49 4.39 15.03 -0.77
C ILE A 49 3.25 15.10 0.24
N ARG A 50 3.01 16.26 0.85
CA ARG A 50 2.09 16.38 2.00
C ARG A 50 0.64 16.07 1.68
N GLU A 51 0.21 16.42 0.47
CA GLU A 51 -1.17 16.28 0.02
C GLU A 51 -1.15 15.50 -1.30
N ALA A 52 -1.61 14.24 -1.26
CA ALA A 52 -1.84 13.45 -2.46
C ALA A 52 -3.16 13.85 -3.11
N PHE A 53 -3.13 14.04 -4.42
CA PHE A 53 -4.32 14.20 -5.24
C PHE A 53 -4.45 13.01 -6.18
N PRO A 54 -5.67 12.63 -6.62
CA PRO A 54 -5.85 11.56 -7.61
C PRO A 54 -5.10 11.85 -8.91
N GLU A 55 -4.91 13.13 -9.27
CA GLU A 55 -4.07 13.56 -10.40
C GLU A 55 -2.57 13.28 -10.22
N MET A 56 -2.13 13.02 -8.99
CA MET A 56 -0.76 12.66 -8.66
C MET A 56 -0.48 11.16 -8.81
N SER A 57 -1.51 10.34 -9.00
CA SER A 57 -1.33 8.92 -9.33
C SER A 57 -0.45 8.76 -10.58
N GLY A 58 0.39 7.74 -10.58
CA GLY A 58 1.27 7.43 -11.69
C GLY A 58 2.59 6.81 -11.28
N THR A 59 3.50 6.75 -12.24
CA THR A 59 4.83 6.15 -12.06
C THR A 59 5.81 7.18 -11.55
N TYR A 60 6.32 7.01 -10.34
CA TYR A 60 7.38 7.81 -9.78
C TYR A 60 8.73 7.20 -10.09
N LYS A 61 9.66 8.02 -10.56
CA LYS A 61 10.99 7.61 -11.00
C LYS A 61 12.06 8.40 -10.26
N CYS A 62 13.01 7.70 -9.67
CA CYS A 62 14.17 8.32 -9.04
C CYS A 62 15.40 8.03 -9.90
N VAL A 63 16.08 9.09 -10.34
CA VAL A 63 17.29 9.03 -11.16
C VAL A 63 18.46 9.52 -10.34
N ALA A 64 19.43 8.64 -10.13
CA ALA A 64 20.66 8.93 -9.43
C ALA A 64 21.81 9.03 -10.43
N THR A 65 22.45 10.19 -10.57
CA THR A 65 23.54 10.40 -11.54
C THR A 65 24.82 10.78 -10.84
N ASN A 66 25.91 10.10 -11.21
CA ASN A 66 27.27 10.35 -10.76
C ASN A 66 28.23 10.45 -11.96
N GLU A 67 29.48 10.85 -11.75
CA GLU A 67 30.48 10.97 -12.83
C GLU A 67 30.71 9.66 -13.60
N PHE A 68 30.51 8.51 -12.94
CA PHE A 68 30.75 7.18 -13.52
C PHE A 68 29.51 6.55 -14.15
N GLY A 69 28.32 7.13 -13.98
CA GLY A 69 27.09 6.57 -14.54
C GLY A 69 25.82 7.03 -13.83
N SER A 70 24.69 6.44 -14.25
CA SER A 70 23.36 6.73 -13.73
C SER A 70 22.62 5.46 -13.34
N CYS A 71 21.87 5.51 -12.24
CA CYS A 71 20.92 4.49 -11.82
C CYS A 71 19.50 5.06 -11.87
N THR A 72 18.51 4.22 -12.10
CA THR A 72 17.11 4.61 -12.14
C THR A 72 16.27 3.56 -11.45
N THR A 73 15.32 4.01 -10.63
CA THR A 73 14.32 3.16 -9.99
C THR A 73 12.94 3.75 -10.22
N GLU A 74 11.94 2.88 -10.35
CA GLU A 74 10.57 3.23 -10.68
C GLU A 74 9.62 2.55 -9.68
N SER A 75 8.60 3.29 -9.26
CA SER A 75 7.53 2.79 -8.39
C SER A 75 6.20 3.34 -8.87
N ILE A 76 5.13 2.57 -8.73
CA ILE A 76 3.79 3.00 -9.12
C ILE A 76 3.06 3.42 -7.86
N VAL A 77 2.52 4.63 -7.86
CA VAL A 77 1.70 5.18 -6.78
C VAL A 77 0.29 5.35 -7.31
N ASP A 78 -0.66 4.72 -6.64
CA ASP A 78 -2.08 4.86 -6.92
C ASP A 78 -2.74 5.63 -5.77
N VAL A 79 -3.50 6.67 -6.12
CA VAL A 79 -4.17 7.54 -5.14
C VAL A 79 -5.67 7.41 -5.36
N GLU A 80 -6.30 6.57 -4.56
CA GLU A 80 -7.76 6.40 -4.58
C GLU A 80 -8.44 7.65 -3.99
N ALA A 81 -9.38 8.22 -4.75
CA ALA A 81 -10.24 9.30 -4.29
C ALA A 81 -11.36 8.73 -3.40
N TYR A 82 -11.60 9.36 -2.26
CA TYR A 82 -12.67 9.00 -1.35
C TYR A 82 -14.00 9.48 -1.92
N GLU A 83 -14.75 8.58 -2.55
CA GLU A 83 -16.19 8.78 -2.72
C GLU A 83 -16.88 8.46 -1.39
N TYR A 84 -17.55 9.46 -0.81
CA TYR A 84 -18.44 9.24 0.32
C TYR A 84 -19.55 8.27 -0.12
N VAL A 85 -19.42 7.00 0.25
CA VAL A 85 -20.54 6.06 0.28
C VAL A 85 -21.30 6.32 1.58
N PRO A 86 -22.52 6.89 1.56
CA PRO A 86 -23.36 6.83 2.75
C PRO A 86 -23.56 5.34 3.05
N SER A 87 -22.98 4.88 4.15
CA SER A 87 -23.25 3.54 4.67
C SER A 87 -24.73 3.52 5.04
N ALA A 88 -25.57 3.06 4.12
CA ALA A 88 -26.98 2.81 4.36
C ALA A 88 -27.07 1.66 5.36
N SER A 89 -27.06 2.00 6.65
CA SER A 89 -27.16 1.06 7.76
C SER A 89 -27.91 1.68 8.93
N GLU A 90 -28.93 2.52 8.66
CA GLU A 90 -29.86 3.02 9.67
C GLU A 90 -31.28 3.19 9.11
N GLU A 91 -31.79 2.25 8.30
CA GLU A 91 -33.25 2.10 8.06
C GLU A 91 -33.59 0.62 7.88
N ASP A 92 -33.63 -0.15 8.96
CA ASP A 92 -34.43 -1.39 9.03
C ASP A 92 -34.74 -1.73 10.52
N ILE A 93 -35.40 -0.78 11.17
CA ILE A 93 -36.18 -1.02 12.39
C ILE A 93 -37.61 -0.61 12.06
N LEU A 94 -38.55 -1.53 12.26
CA LEU A 94 -40.00 -1.42 12.04
C LEU A 94 -40.49 -1.82 10.64
N SER A 95 -40.67 -3.12 10.44
CA SER A 95 -42.00 -3.63 10.08
C SER A 95 -42.21 -5.04 10.63
N ASP A 96 -43.43 -5.22 11.10
CA ASP A 96 -43.94 -6.17 12.09
C ASP A 96 -44.41 -7.49 11.45
N GLU A 97 -44.45 -8.53 12.29
CA GLU A 97 -45.26 -9.76 12.25
C GLU A 97 -45.38 -10.67 10.99
N LYS A 98 -44.86 -11.90 11.18
CA LYS A 98 -45.55 -13.21 11.10
C LYS A 98 -46.18 -13.67 9.77
N THR A 99 -45.59 -14.73 9.19
CA THR A 99 -46.27 -16.00 8.79
C THR A 99 -45.19 -17.09 8.63
N SER A 100 -45.13 -18.09 9.51
CA SER A 100 -45.64 -19.47 9.27
C SER A 100 -44.67 -20.36 8.49
N ASP A 101 -44.24 -21.44 9.16
CA ASP A 101 -43.81 -22.77 8.68
C ASP A 101 -43.02 -22.86 7.36
N ILE A 102 -41.86 -23.53 7.37
CA ILE A 102 -41.69 -24.97 7.04
C ILE A 102 -40.22 -25.35 7.35
N GLU A 103 -40.07 -26.54 7.92
CA GLU A 103 -38.85 -27.31 8.15
C GLU A 103 -37.90 -27.45 6.93
N GLU A 104 -36.67 -27.90 7.23
CA GLU A 104 -35.78 -28.63 6.31
C GLU A 104 -35.08 -27.71 5.27
N PHE A 105 -33.76 -27.58 5.20
CA PHE A 105 -32.73 -28.60 5.14
C PHE A 105 -31.39 -27.97 5.50
N SER A 106 -30.61 -28.68 6.31
CA SER A 106 -29.17 -28.47 6.40
C SER A 106 -28.49 -29.00 5.12
N PRO A 107 -27.61 -28.23 4.45
CA PRO A 107 -26.57 -28.83 3.65
C PRO A 107 -25.19 -28.68 4.32
N ARG A 108 -24.54 -29.84 4.41
CA ARG A 108 -23.27 -30.15 5.06
C ARG A 108 -22.06 -29.76 4.20
N ILE A 109 -20.90 -29.84 4.87
CA ILE A 109 -19.53 -30.08 4.36
C ILE A 109 -18.67 -28.84 4.08
N VAL A 110 -17.95 -28.43 5.11
CA VAL A 110 -16.63 -27.80 4.95
C VAL A 110 -15.61 -28.91 4.72
N LYS A 111 -15.08 -28.96 3.50
CA LYS A 111 -13.97 -29.83 3.09
C LYS A 111 -12.78 -29.59 4.03
N ALA A 112 -12.17 -30.71 4.41
CA ALA A 112 -11.10 -30.85 5.40
C ALA A 112 -9.94 -29.85 5.28
N LEU A 113 -9.45 -29.40 6.43
CA LEU A 113 -8.13 -28.79 6.58
C LEU A 113 -7.09 -29.91 6.77
N PRO A 114 -5.98 -29.93 6.01
CA PRO A 114 -4.93 -30.93 6.15
C PRO A 114 -4.03 -30.67 7.37
N THR A 115 -3.81 -31.77 8.10
CA THR A 115 -2.58 -32.34 8.69
C THR A 115 -1.49 -31.40 9.18
N VAL A 116 -0.93 -31.68 10.38
CA VAL A 116 0.51 -31.51 10.83
C VAL A 116 0.57 -31.38 12.37
N ILE A 117 1.43 -32.01 13.21
CA ILE A 117 2.41 -33.11 13.16
C ILE A 117 2.70 -33.60 14.61
N SER A 118 3.17 -34.85 14.74
CA SER A 118 4.25 -35.40 15.61
C SER A 118 4.49 -34.95 17.07
N ALA A 119 4.54 -35.94 17.98
CA ALA A 119 5.63 -36.26 18.93
C ALA A 119 5.24 -37.55 19.69
N THR A 120 5.91 -38.72 19.58
CA THR A 120 7.08 -39.19 20.37
C THR A 120 6.82 -39.03 21.89
N GLU A 121 6.86 -40.01 22.79
CA GLU A 121 7.51 -41.33 22.98
C GLU A 121 6.75 -42.05 24.14
N GLY A 122 6.70 -43.39 24.20
CA GLY A 122 7.48 -44.07 25.24
C GLY A 122 6.74 -45.26 25.89
N GLU A 123 7.22 -46.45 25.56
CA GLU A 123 7.28 -47.78 26.20
C GLU A 123 6.70 -48.03 27.62
N PHE A 124 6.09 -49.21 27.83
CA PHE A 124 6.24 -49.97 29.08
C PHE A 124 5.96 -51.49 28.86
N THR A 125 6.98 -52.31 29.00
CA THR A 125 6.92 -53.68 29.56
C THR A 125 8.19 -53.89 30.35
#